data_AF-A0A645BZ94-F1
#
_entry.id   AF-A0A645BZ94-F1
#
_cell.length_a   1.000
_cell.length_b   1.000
_cell.length_c   1.000
_cell.angle_alpha   90.00
_cell.angle_beta   90.00
_cell.angle_gamma   90.00
#
_symmetry.space_group_name_H-M   'P 1'
#
loop_
_entity.id
_entity.type
_entity.pdbx_description
1 polymer ?
#
loop_
_entity_poly.entity_id
_entity_poly.type
_entity_poly.pdbx_seq_one_letter_code
_entity_poly.pdbx_strand_id
1 'polypeptide(L)'
;MEKNYESLAIRITDKERSNYYTDTIAENWMKCNPFGYGGWFFNAADVSTLRKSMMLSEAVNPVPKYSKEKLPLQRVVQILKRHRDMMFNGDEDKPISIIITTLASRAYDKETSIIDALTNVVANMRTYIESRYNPNTGKVVKWIPNPVNPEENFADKWVEHPQREKNFYKWLDQVESDIQAIVQKRGLQYIAEAMKKPFGEQAVTKTFSTLGERNRNLRESGILKMAAGTGILSSVGSVTTAAHNFHGND
;
A
#
# COMPACT_ATOMS: atom_id res chain seq x y z
N MET A 1 -16.75 -10.74 -17.48
CA MET A 1 -15.63 -10.97 -18.44
C MET A 1 -14.39 -11.28 -17.63
N GLU A 2 -14.07 -12.55 -17.47
CA GLU A 2 -12.73 -12.98 -17.06
C GLU A 2 -11.74 -12.41 -18.08
N LYS A 3 -10.89 -11.49 -17.64
CA LYS A 3 -9.79 -11.02 -18.47
C LYS A 3 -8.76 -12.14 -18.50
N ASN A 4 -8.55 -12.72 -19.67
CA ASN A 4 -7.55 -13.75 -19.87
C ASN A 4 -6.16 -13.09 -19.76
N TYR A 5 -5.58 -13.12 -18.57
CA TYR A 5 -4.22 -12.65 -18.33
C TYR A 5 -3.16 -13.65 -18.80
N GLU A 6 -3.54 -14.88 -19.19
CA GLU A 6 -2.57 -15.94 -19.52
C GLU A 6 -1.69 -15.59 -20.70
N SER A 7 -2.18 -14.80 -21.66
CA SER A 7 -1.41 -14.37 -22.83
C SER A 7 -0.24 -13.45 -22.48
N LEU A 8 -0.18 -12.94 -21.24
CA LEU A 8 0.90 -12.08 -20.74
C LEU A 8 1.94 -12.85 -19.90
N ALA A 9 1.77 -14.16 -19.73
CA ALA A 9 2.68 -14.97 -18.95
C ALA A 9 4.00 -15.21 -19.68
N ILE A 10 5.08 -15.19 -18.90
CA ILE A 10 6.44 -15.48 -19.33
C ILE A 10 6.95 -16.74 -18.63
N ARG A 11 8.04 -17.31 -19.15
CA ARG A 11 8.73 -18.46 -18.55
C ARG A 11 9.99 -17.98 -17.84
N ILE A 12 10.22 -18.45 -16.62
CA ILE A 12 11.39 -18.10 -15.81
C ILE A 12 12.15 -19.35 -15.41
N THR A 13 13.48 -19.25 -15.41
CA THR A 13 14.37 -20.32 -14.98
C THR A 13 14.62 -20.24 -13.48
N ASP A 14 14.76 -21.40 -12.84
CA ASP A 14 15.01 -21.51 -11.40
C ASP A 14 16.13 -22.53 -11.15
N LYS A 15 17.24 -22.04 -10.58
CA LYS A 15 18.45 -22.82 -10.30
C LYS A 15 18.25 -23.91 -9.26
N GLU A 16 17.20 -23.80 -8.44
CA GLU A 16 16.87 -24.77 -7.40
C GLU A 16 16.12 -25.98 -7.96
N ARG A 17 15.63 -25.93 -9.21
CA ARG A 17 14.94 -27.07 -9.83
C ARG A 17 15.91 -28.11 -10.38
N SER A 18 15.54 -29.38 -10.21
CA SER A 18 16.28 -30.53 -10.72
C SER A 18 16.50 -30.52 -12.23
N ASN A 19 15.58 -29.90 -12.97
CA ASN A 19 15.63 -29.81 -14.43
C ASN A 19 16.45 -28.61 -14.93
N TYR A 20 17.04 -27.78 -14.05
CA TYR A 20 17.70 -26.54 -14.47
C TYR A 20 18.87 -26.75 -15.46
N TYR A 21 19.67 -27.79 -15.26
CA TYR A 21 20.85 -28.06 -16.10
C TYR A 21 20.57 -28.94 -17.32
N THR A 22 19.38 -29.55 -17.39
CA THR A 22 19.06 -30.60 -18.37
C THR A 22 17.91 -30.25 -19.29
N ASP A 23 17.03 -29.34 -18.87
CA ASP A 23 15.83 -28.99 -19.62
C ASP A 23 16.10 -27.87 -20.62
N THR A 24 15.82 -28.15 -21.89
CA THR A 24 15.93 -27.17 -22.99
C THR A 24 14.57 -26.73 -23.51
N ILE A 25 13.47 -27.31 -23.00
CA ILE A 25 12.10 -27.05 -23.46
C ILE A 25 11.52 -25.88 -22.66
N ALA A 26 11.15 -24.79 -23.36
CA ALA A 26 10.68 -23.54 -22.76
C ALA A 26 9.43 -23.75 -21.86
N GLU A 27 8.55 -24.68 -22.25
CA GLU A 27 7.27 -24.96 -21.59
C GLU A 27 7.41 -25.64 -20.23
N ASN A 28 8.53 -26.33 -19.99
CA ASN A 28 8.83 -27.02 -18.74
C ASN A 28 9.28 -26.07 -17.62
N TRP A 29 9.65 -24.84 -17.99
CA TRP A 29 10.02 -23.81 -17.03
C TRP A 29 8.81 -23.18 -16.36
N MET A 30 9.02 -22.58 -15.17
CA MET A 30 7.95 -21.98 -14.39
C MET A 30 7.24 -20.86 -15.18
N LYS A 31 5.91 -20.91 -15.22
CA LYS A 31 5.06 -19.84 -15.77
C LYS A 31 4.92 -18.75 -14.71
N CYS A 32 5.36 -17.54 -15.02
CA CYS A 32 5.18 -16.35 -14.18
C CYS A 32 4.45 -15.28 -14.97
N ASN A 33 3.56 -14.51 -14.33
CA ASN A 33 2.74 -13.51 -15.02
C ASN A 33 2.80 -12.12 -14.35
N PRO A 34 3.95 -11.44 -14.40
CA PRO A 34 4.13 -10.15 -13.73
C PRO A 34 3.24 -9.05 -14.34
N PHE A 35 3.05 -9.07 -15.66
CA PHE A 35 2.17 -8.13 -16.35
C PHE A 35 0.69 -8.37 -16.04
N GLY A 36 0.27 -9.64 -15.97
CA GLY A 36 -1.05 -10.03 -15.51
C GLY A 36 -1.30 -9.57 -14.08
N TYR A 37 -0.34 -9.79 -13.17
CA TYR A 37 -0.42 -9.32 -11.79
C TYR A 37 -0.55 -7.78 -11.73
N GLY A 38 0.24 -7.07 -12.53
CA GLY A 38 0.12 -5.62 -12.69
C GLY A 38 -1.27 -5.20 -13.15
N GLY A 39 -1.77 -5.80 -14.24
CA GLY A 39 -3.11 -5.53 -14.77
C GLY A 39 -4.24 -5.86 -13.78
N TRP A 40 -4.10 -6.93 -12.98
CA TRP A 40 -5.01 -7.25 -11.88
C TRP A 40 -4.97 -6.18 -10.80
N PHE A 41 -3.78 -5.77 -10.36
CA PHE A 41 -3.62 -4.75 -9.32
C PHE A 41 -4.21 -3.41 -9.74
N PHE A 42 -3.98 -2.96 -10.97
CA PHE A 42 -4.59 -1.72 -11.48
C PHE A 42 -6.11 -1.83 -11.58
N ASN A 43 -6.65 -2.99 -11.96
CA ASN A 43 -8.09 -3.22 -11.94
C ASN A 43 -8.64 -3.19 -10.49
N ALA A 44 -7.90 -3.71 -9.52
CA ALA A 44 -8.23 -3.60 -8.10
C ALA A 44 -8.13 -2.15 -7.58
N ALA A 45 -7.18 -1.36 -8.08
CA ALA A 45 -7.02 0.04 -7.68
C ALA A 45 -8.02 1.00 -8.33
N ASP A 46 -8.56 0.65 -9.50
CA ASP A 46 -9.41 1.53 -10.31
C ASP A 46 -10.74 1.83 -9.63
N VAL A 47 -11.04 3.12 -9.45
CA VAL A 47 -12.28 3.62 -8.82
C VAL A 47 -13.22 4.24 -9.86
N SER A 48 -12.77 4.49 -11.10
CA SER A 48 -13.60 5.08 -12.15
C SER A 48 -13.51 4.32 -13.47
N THR A 49 -14.66 3.87 -13.97
CA THR A 49 -14.75 3.07 -15.21
C THR A 49 -14.11 3.77 -16.43
N LEU A 50 -14.03 5.10 -16.43
CA LEU A 50 -13.43 5.92 -17.49
C LEU A 50 -11.89 5.86 -17.54
N ARG A 51 -11.18 5.66 -16.42
CA ARG A 51 -9.71 5.59 -16.41
C ARG A 51 -9.16 4.18 -16.75
N LYS A 52 -10.05 3.20 -16.87
CA LYS A 52 -9.75 1.77 -16.98
C LYS A 52 -8.90 1.38 -18.19
N SER A 53 -9.15 1.98 -19.37
CA SER A 53 -8.44 1.61 -20.61
C SER A 53 -7.01 2.16 -20.65
N MET A 54 -6.83 3.43 -20.23
CA MET A 54 -5.51 4.07 -20.20
C MET A 54 -4.58 3.41 -19.16
N MET A 55 -5.09 3.12 -17.95
CA MET A 55 -4.26 2.57 -16.88
C MET A 55 -3.89 1.10 -17.10
N LEU A 56 -4.77 0.31 -17.72
CA LEU A 56 -4.44 -1.07 -18.08
C LEU A 56 -3.35 -1.12 -19.16
N SER A 57 -3.39 -0.20 -20.14
CA SER A 57 -2.32 -0.07 -21.13
C SER A 57 -0.99 0.30 -20.47
N GLU A 58 -0.98 1.20 -19.48
CA GLU A 58 0.23 1.54 -18.72
C GLU A 58 0.75 0.39 -17.85
N ALA A 59 -0.12 -0.41 -17.26
CA ALA A 59 0.25 -1.56 -16.42
C ALA A 59 0.96 -2.67 -17.20
N VAL A 60 0.58 -2.86 -18.47
CA VAL A 60 1.14 -3.86 -19.37
C VAL A 60 2.38 -3.32 -20.09
N ASN A 61 2.63 -2.01 -20.05
CA ASN A 61 3.85 -1.43 -20.58
C ASN A 61 5.05 -1.77 -19.67
N PRO A 62 6.16 -2.30 -20.23
CA PRO A 62 7.37 -2.64 -19.46
C PRO A 62 7.96 -1.46 -18.69
N VAL A 63 7.71 -0.23 -19.15
CA VAL A 63 8.11 1.02 -18.51
C VAL A 63 6.90 1.95 -18.46
N PRO A 64 6.09 1.93 -17.39
CA PRO A 64 4.95 2.83 -17.25
C PRO A 64 5.43 4.28 -17.20
N LYS A 65 4.71 5.21 -17.85
CA LYS A 65 4.99 6.63 -17.69
C LYS A 65 4.72 7.03 -16.23
N TYR A 66 5.60 7.83 -15.65
CA TYR A 66 5.42 8.30 -14.28
C TYR A 66 4.16 9.17 -14.19
N SER A 67 3.07 8.62 -13.64
CA SER A 67 1.88 9.41 -13.31
C SER A 67 2.05 10.10 -11.96
N LYS A 68 1.81 11.43 -11.95
CA LYS A 68 1.81 12.27 -10.75
C LYS A 68 0.62 11.96 -9.83
N GLU A 69 -0.52 11.57 -10.39
CA GLU A 69 -1.71 11.17 -9.64
C GLU A 69 -1.62 9.68 -9.28
N LYS A 70 -1.68 9.38 -7.98
CA LYS A 70 -1.73 8.00 -7.47
C LYS A 70 -3.14 7.71 -6.96
N LEU A 71 -3.63 6.52 -7.26
CA LEU A 71 -4.91 6.03 -6.77
C LEU A 71 -4.86 5.75 -5.26
N PRO A 72 -6.00 5.78 -4.56
CA PRO A 72 -6.03 5.54 -3.11
C PRO A 72 -5.37 4.22 -2.71
N LEU A 73 -5.70 3.09 -3.37
CA LEU A 73 -5.05 1.81 -3.10
C LEU A 73 -3.52 1.84 -3.29
N GLN A 74 -3.02 2.56 -4.30
CA GLN A 74 -1.57 2.70 -4.50
C GLN A 74 -0.92 3.41 -3.32
N ARG A 75 -1.57 4.44 -2.76
CA ARG A 75 -1.10 5.14 -1.57
C ARG A 75 -1.17 4.25 -0.34
N VAL A 76 -2.24 3.49 -0.16
CA VAL A 76 -2.38 2.51 0.93
C VAL A 76 -1.22 1.51 0.91
N VAL A 77 -0.95 0.88 -0.24
CA VAL A 77 0.16 -0.08 -0.37
C VAL A 77 1.52 0.57 -0.06
N GLN A 78 1.75 1.81 -0.49
CA GLN A 78 2.98 2.55 -0.16
C GLN A 78 3.12 2.78 1.34
N ILE A 79 2.04 3.19 2.02
CA ILE A 79 2.00 3.42 3.46
C ILE A 79 2.28 2.13 4.23
N LEU A 80 1.61 1.02 3.87
CA LEU A 80 1.80 -0.29 4.49
C LEU A 80 3.23 -0.81 4.34
N LYS A 81 3.80 -0.69 3.13
CA LYS A 81 5.20 -1.09 2.88
C LYS A 81 6.19 -0.23 3.66
N ARG A 82 5.94 1.09 3.77
CA ARG A 82 6.75 1.99 4.59
C ARG A 82 6.69 1.60 6.06
N HIS A 83 5.50 1.33 6.60
CA HIS A 83 5.33 0.85 7.96
C HIS A 83 6.13 -0.42 8.22
N ARG A 84 6.05 -1.39 7.31
CA ARG A 84 6.85 -2.63 7.34
C ARG A 84 8.34 -2.32 7.36
N ASP A 85 8.83 -1.47 6.46
CA ASP A 85 10.25 -1.13 6.40
C ASP A 85 10.74 -0.43 7.67
N MET A 86 9.92 0.42 8.30
CA MET A 86 10.25 1.06 9.57
C MET A 86 10.32 0.05 10.73
N MET A 87 9.42 -0.93 10.76
CA MET A 87 9.35 -1.92 11.83
C MET A 87 10.51 -2.93 11.80
N PHE A 88 10.99 -3.29 10.61
CA PHE A 88 11.94 -4.40 10.43
C PHE A 88 13.36 -3.96 10.02
N ASN A 89 13.57 -2.72 9.58
CA ASN A 89 14.88 -2.10 9.33
C ASN A 89 15.96 -3.00 8.68
N GLY A 90 15.59 -3.84 7.70
CA GLY A 90 16.53 -4.73 7.01
C GLY A 90 16.53 -6.20 7.45
N ASP A 91 15.66 -6.59 8.40
CA ASP A 91 15.41 -8.01 8.72
C ASP A 91 15.02 -8.78 7.44
N GLU A 92 15.72 -9.90 7.20
CA GLU A 92 15.51 -10.77 6.05
C GLU A 92 14.17 -11.52 6.13
N ASP A 93 13.64 -11.72 7.33
CA ASP A 93 12.35 -12.37 7.59
C ASP A 93 11.19 -11.37 7.68
N LYS A 94 11.39 -10.15 7.17
CA LYS A 94 10.32 -9.14 7.11
C LYS A 94 9.19 -9.57 6.15
N PRO A 95 7.94 -9.14 6.41
CA PRO A 95 6.79 -9.38 5.53
C PRO A 95 7.09 -9.02 4.07
N ILE A 96 6.94 -9.95 3.11
CA ILE A 96 7.29 -9.65 1.71
C ILE A 96 6.26 -8.75 1.02
N SER A 97 6.75 -7.89 0.11
CA SER A 97 5.92 -6.85 -0.51
C SER A 97 4.73 -7.39 -1.31
N ILE A 98 4.89 -8.56 -1.95
CA ILE A 98 3.85 -9.18 -2.78
C ILE A 98 2.65 -9.62 -1.94
N ILE A 99 2.90 -10.16 -0.74
CA ILE A 99 1.84 -10.54 0.22
C ILE A 99 1.08 -9.28 0.66
N ILE A 100 1.79 -8.24 1.10
CA ILE A 100 1.16 -6.98 1.54
C ILE A 100 0.29 -6.39 0.43
N THR A 101 0.85 -6.32 -0.79
CA THR A 101 0.15 -5.73 -1.95
C THR A 101 -1.08 -6.55 -2.31
N THR A 102 -0.97 -7.89 -2.34
CA THR A 102 -2.07 -8.79 -2.70
C THR A 102 -3.21 -8.71 -1.69
N LEU A 103 -2.90 -8.85 -0.40
CA LEU A 103 -3.92 -8.80 0.66
C LEU A 103 -4.57 -7.41 0.75
N ALA A 104 -3.78 -6.34 0.64
CA ALA A 104 -4.32 -4.99 0.63
C ALA A 104 -5.27 -4.74 -0.55
N SER A 105 -4.92 -5.26 -1.73
CA SER A 105 -5.76 -5.10 -2.93
C SER A 105 -7.03 -5.94 -2.87
N ARG A 106 -7.01 -7.10 -2.20
CA ARG A 106 -8.19 -7.94 -1.98
C ARG A 106 -9.16 -7.31 -0.97
N ALA A 107 -8.62 -6.66 0.06
CA ALA A 107 -9.41 -6.01 1.11
C ALA A 107 -9.94 -4.62 0.75
N TYR A 108 -9.43 -4.02 -0.32
CA TYR A 108 -9.79 -2.67 -0.74
C TYR A 108 -11.16 -2.64 -1.43
N ASP A 109 -12.03 -1.75 -0.96
CA ASP A 109 -13.44 -1.67 -1.40
C ASP A 109 -13.71 -0.40 -2.23
N LYS A 110 -12.71 0.03 -3.00
CA LYS A 110 -12.81 1.15 -3.97
C LYS A 110 -13.05 2.50 -3.32
N GLU A 111 -12.61 2.71 -2.09
CA GLU A 111 -12.73 3.97 -1.38
C GLU A 111 -11.95 5.09 -2.09
N THR A 112 -12.55 6.27 -2.22
CA THR A 112 -11.90 7.44 -2.83
C THR A 112 -10.98 8.18 -1.85
N SER A 113 -11.19 7.99 -0.55
CA SER A 113 -10.43 8.58 0.56
C SER A 113 -9.30 7.64 0.99
N ILE A 114 -8.08 8.16 1.10
CA ILE A 114 -6.91 7.37 1.50
C ILE A 114 -7.04 6.86 2.94
N ILE A 115 -7.62 7.65 3.84
CA ILE A 115 -7.77 7.27 5.26
C ILE A 115 -8.83 6.18 5.42
N ASP A 116 -9.95 6.31 4.71
CA ASP A 116 -11.01 5.29 4.75
C ASP A 116 -10.51 3.98 4.13
N ALA A 117 -9.85 4.08 2.96
CA ALA A 117 -9.18 2.95 2.31
C ALA A 117 -8.18 2.26 3.24
N LEU A 118 -7.30 3.02 3.89
CA LEU A 118 -6.27 2.47 4.77
C LEU A 118 -6.88 1.78 5.98
N THR A 119 -7.88 2.39 6.60
CA THR A 119 -8.56 1.86 7.78
C THR A 119 -9.29 0.56 7.44
N ASN A 120 -10.06 0.55 6.34
CA ASN A 120 -10.77 -0.63 5.89
C ASN A 120 -9.83 -1.78 5.49
N VAL A 121 -8.78 -1.47 4.72
CA VAL A 121 -7.79 -2.46 4.29
C VAL A 121 -7.10 -3.11 5.48
N VAL A 122 -6.62 -2.33 6.45
CA VAL A 122 -5.89 -2.88 7.59
C VAL A 122 -6.79 -3.76 8.46
N ALA A 123 -8.06 -3.39 8.64
CA ALA A 123 -9.02 -4.19 9.40
C ALA A 123 -9.35 -5.53 8.71
N ASN A 124 -9.38 -5.57 7.38
CA ASN A 124 -9.90 -6.72 6.64
C ASN A 124 -8.83 -7.60 5.99
N MET A 125 -7.61 -7.11 5.73
CA MET A 125 -6.62 -7.83 4.90
C MET A 125 -6.20 -9.18 5.47
N ARG A 126 -6.29 -9.38 6.80
CA ARG A 126 -6.01 -10.67 7.45
C ARG A 126 -6.96 -11.77 7.00
N THR A 127 -8.22 -11.43 6.69
CA THR A 127 -9.28 -12.40 6.34
C THR A 127 -9.02 -13.12 5.02
N TYR A 128 -8.15 -12.56 4.17
CA TYR A 128 -7.77 -13.14 2.89
C TYR A 128 -6.57 -14.11 2.97
N ILE A 129 -6.11 -14.45 4.17
CA ILE A 129 -5.13 -15.50 4.42
C ILE A 129 -5.87 -16.80 4.70
N GLU A 130 -5.82 -17.71 3.75
CA GLU A 130 -6.53 -18.99 3.84
C GLU A 130 -5.69 -20.03 4.60
N SER A 131 -6.33 -21.09 5.06
CA SER A 131 -5.65 -22.29 5.56
C SER A 131 -6.11 -23.47 4.70
N ARG A 132 -5.17 -24.09 3.96
CA ARG A 132 -5.45 -25.17 3.01
C ARG A 132 -4.71 -26.44 3.39
N TYR A 133 -5.34 -27.59 3.21
CA TYR A 133 -4.68 -28.88 3.39
C TYR A 133 -3.74 -29.15 2.20
N ASN A 134 -2.47 -29.44 2.48
CA ASN A 134 -1.50 -29.85 1.48
C ASN A 134 -1.40 -31.39 1.48
N PRO A 135 -1.91 -32.08 0.44
CA PRO A 135 -1.93 -33.54 0.39
C PRO A 135 -0.53 -34.16 0.31
N ASN A 136 0.47 -33.44 -0.21
CA ASN A 136 1.83 -33.94 -0.34
C ASN A 136 2.56 -33.99 1.00
N THR A 137 2.24 -33.07 1.92
CA THR A 137 2.88 -32.98 3.24
C THR A 137 1.99 -33.48 4.38
N GLY A 138 0.69 -33.69 4.12
CA GLY A 138 -0.31 -34.07 5.12
C GLY A 138 -0.62 -32.97 6.15
N LYS A 139 -0.23 -31.71 5.88
CA LYS A 139 -0.34 -30.59 6.82
C LYS A 139 -1.25 -29.49 6.28
N VAL A 140 -1.90 -28.77 7.19
CA VAL A 140 -2.57 -27.51 6.86
C VAL A 140 -1.52 -26.41 6.78
N VAL A 141 -1.50 -25.66 5.69
CA VAL A 141 -0.58 -24.56 5.43
C VAL A 141 -1.35 -23.26 5.19
N LYS A 142 -0.72 -22.13 5.49
CA LYS A 142 -1.26 -20.82 5.10
C LYS A 142 -1.17 -20.65 3.60
N TRP A 143 -2.21 -20.06 3.03
CA TRP A 143 -2.34 -19.91 1.59
C TRP A 143 -2.79 -18.52 1.21
N ILE A 144 -2.00 -17.87 0.37
CA ILE A 144 -2.28 -16.56 -0.23
C ILE A 144 -2.18 -16.75 -1.74
N PRO A 145 -3.31 -16.99 -2.43
CA PRO A 145 -3.28 -17.33 -3.85
C PRO A 145 -2.79 -16.15 -4.68
N ASN A 146 -1.92 -16.40 -5.66
CA ASN A 146 -1.65 -15.43 -6.69
C ASN A 146 -2.95 -15.18 -7.48
N PRO A 147 -3.43 -13.92 -7.57
CA PRO A 147 -4.69 -13.59 -8.24
C PRO A 147 -4.72 -13.90 -9.74
N VAL A 148 -3.57 -14.06 -10.39
CA VAL A 148 -3.48 -14.44 -11.81
C VAL A 148 -3.03 -15.88 -12.04
N ASN A 149 -2.66 -16.59 -10.97
CA ASN A 149 -2.32 -18.01 -10.98
C ASN A 149 -2.67 -18.65 -9.62
N PRO A 150 -3.95 -19.00 -9.36
CA PRO A 150 -4.39 -19.42 -8.01
C PRO A 150 -3.71 -20.68 -7.44
N GLU A 151 -3.01 -21.45 -8.28
CA GLU A 151 -2.17 -22.60 -7.88
C GLU A 151 -0.86 -22.17 -7.21
N GLU A 152 -0.40 -20.94 -7.45
CA GLU A 152 0.78 -20.37 -6.80
C GLU A 152 0.39 -19.74 -5.45
N ASN A 153 1.13 -20.12 -4.40
CA ASN A 153 0.96 -19.61 -3.05
C ASN A 153 2.09 -18.64 -2.69
N PHE A 154 1.77 -17.37 -2.43
CA PHE A 154 2.78 -16.39 -2.00
C PHE A 154 3.28 -16.60 -0.56
N ALA A 155 2.63 -17.46 0.23
CA ALA A 155 3.04 -17.83 1.58
C ALA A 155 3.72 -19.22 1.65
N ASP A 156 4.09 -19.80 0.52
CA ASP A 156 4.75 -21.10 0.42
C ASP A 156 5.99 -21.23 1.34
N LYS A 157 6.85 -20.20 1.34
CA LYS A 157 8.09 -20.17 2.14
C LYS A 157 7.88 -20.02 3.64
N TRP A 158 6.65 -19.85 4.13
CA TRP A 158 6.39 -19.79 5.58
C TRP A 158 6.57 -21.14 6.27
N VAL A 159 6.39 -22.25 5.55
CA VAL A 159 6.63 -23.59 6.10
C VAL A 159 8.12 -23.81 6.39
N GLU A 160 8.98 -23.35 5.48
CA GLU A 160 10.44 -23.45 5.59
C GLU A 160 11.02 -22.39 6.54
N HIS A 161 10.40 -21.20 6.57
CA HIS A 161 10.81 -20.08 7.42
C HIS A 161 9.65 -19.59 8.30
N PRO A 162 9.31 -20.31 9.39
CA PRO A 162 8.18 -19.96 10.25
C PRO A 162 8.28 -18.57 10.88
N GLN A 163 9.49 -18.02 10.99
CA GLN A 163 9.71 -16.67 11.49
C GLN A 163 9.07 -15.60 10.58
N ARG A 164 9.00 -15.84 9.26
CA ARG A 164 8.34 -14.94 8.30
C ARG A 164 6.84 -14.82 8.57
N GLU A 165 6.19 -15.94 8.87
CA GLU A 165 4.77 -15.95 9.26
C GLU A 165 4.56 -15.18 10.58
N LYS A 166 5.38 -15.47 11.60
CA LYS A 166 5.31 -14.78 12.90
C LYS A 166 5.51 -13.27 12.75
N ASN A 167 6.53 -12.86 12.00
CA ASN A 167 6.81 -11.46 11.70
C ASN A 167 5.67 -10.80 10.91
N PHE A 168 5.03 -11.54 10.01
CA PHE A 168 3.84 -11.08 9.27
C PHE A 168 2.67 -10.76 10.17
N TYR A 169 2.29 -11.67 11.06
CA TYR A 169 1.19 -11.42 11.99
C TYR A 169 1.54 -10.34 13.02
N LYS A 170 2.77 -10.34 13.55
CA LYS A 170 3.25 -9.26 14.43
C LYS A 170 3.16 -7.89 13.75
N TRP A 171 3.50 -7.82 12.45
CA TRP A 171 3.36 -6.61 11.66
C TRP A 171 1.91 -6.19 11.47
N LEU A 172 1.01 -7.13 11.18
CA LEU A 172 -0.43 -6.86 11.04
C LEU A 172 -1.01 -6.26 12.33
N ASP A 173 -0.71 -6.86 13.49
CA ASP A 173 -1.18 -6.35 14.78
C ASP A 173 -0.66 -4.93 15.04
N GLN A 174 0.63 -4.69 14.74
CA GLN A 174 1.24 -3.39 14.96
C GLN A 174 0.68 -2.30 14.04
N VAL A 175 0.53 -2.59 12.73
CA VAL A 175 0.00 -1.59 11.78
C VAL A 175 -1.46 -1.26 12.08
N GLU A 176 -2.27 -2.23 12.50
CA GLU A 176 -3.65 -2.00 12.93
C GLU A 176 -3.70 -1.06 14.14
N SER A 177 -2.93 -1.37 15.18
CA SER A 177 -2.84 -0.53 16.37
C SER A 177 -2.36 0.89 16.05
N ASP A 178 -1.31 1.04 15.25
CA ASP A 178 -0.71 2.35 14.95
C ASP A 178 -1.66 3.22 14.10
N ILE A 179 -2.33 2.64 13.10
CA ILE A 179 -3.31 3.37 12.29
C ILE A 179 -4.51 3.81 13.13
N GLN A 180 -5.07 2.92 13.96
CA GLN A 180 -6.18 3.27 14.85
C GLN A 180 -5.78 4.40 15.82
N ALA A 181 -4.59 4.32 16.41
CA ALA A 181 -4.09 5.33 17.33
C ALA A 181 -3.93 6.70 16.66
N ILE A 182 -3.45 6.75 15.41
CA ILE A 182 -3.26 7.98 14.64
C ILE A 182 -4.61 8.62 14.26
N VAL A 183 -5.56 7.83 13.76
CA VAL A 183 -6.88 8.32 13.29
C VAL A 183 -7.70 8.94 14.44
N GLN A 184 -7.49 8.46 15.67
CA GLN A 184 -8.17 8.97 16.87
C GLN A 184 -7.56 10.29 17.40
N LYS A 185 -6.37 10.69 16.97
CA LYS A 185 -5.75 11.94 17.45
C LYS A 185 -6.49 13.17 16.88
N ARG A 186 -6.43 14.25 17.66
CA ARG A 186 -6.91 15.58 17.29
C ARG A 186 -5.77 16.57 17.47
N GLY A 187 -5.64 17.52 16.54
CA GLY A 187 -4.53 18.47 16.50
C GLY A 187 -3.33 17.96 15.70
N LEU A 188 -2.83 18.79 14.79
CA LEU A 188 -1.75 18.42 13.85
C LEU A 188 -0.46 17.99 14.56
N GLN A 189 -0.12 18.62 15.69
CA GLN A 189 1.07 18.27 16.47
C GLN A 189 0.99 16.84 17.01
N TYR A 190 -0.14 16.44 17.59
CA TYR A 190 -0.32 15.10 18.15
C TYR A 190 -0.40 14.03 17.06
N ILE A 191 -1.00 14.36 15.91
CA ILE A 191 -0.99 13.48 14.73
C ILE A 191 0.45 13.30 14.23
N ALA A 192 1.20 14.39 14.07
CA ALA A 192 2.59 14.33 13.62
C ALA A 192 3.44 13.46 14.55
N GLU A 193 3.33 13.68 15.87
CA GLU A 193 4.09 12.93 16.87
C GLU A 193 3.75 11.43 16.81
N ALA A 194 2.47 11.08 16.72
CA ALA A 194 2.03 9.68 16.60
C ALA A 194 2.53 9.01 15.30
N MET A 195 2.75 9.77 14.23
CA MET A 195 3.25 9.24 12.95
C MET A 195 4.76 9.01 12.90
N LYS A 196 5.55 9.64 13.79
CA LYS A 196 7.03 9.58 13.72
C LYS A 196 7.59 8.17 13.83
N LYS A 197 7.15 7.40 14.83
CA LYS A 197 7.64 6.03 15.02
C LYS A 197 7.20 5.09 13.88
N PRO A 198 5.91 5.05 13.47
CA PRO A 198 5.45 4.13 12.42
C PRO A 198 5.99 4.43 11.02
N PHE A 199 6.25 5.71 10.69
CA PHE A 199 6.61 6.12 9.33
C PHE A 199 8.00 6.76 9.19
N GLY A 200 8.70 6.95 10.31
CA GLY A 200 10.04 7.52 10.40
C GLY A 200 10.02 9.03 10.66
N GLU A 201 10.70 9.44 11.73
CA GLU A 201 10.69 10.81 12.24
C GLU A 201 11.11 11.83 11.19
N GLN A 202 12.22 11.61 10.48
CA GLN A 202 12.72 12.56 9.49
C GLN A 202 11.70 12.85 8.38
N ALA A 203 11.03 11.81 7.87
CA ALA A 203 10.04 11.94 6.80
C ALA A 203 8.79 12.70 7.27
N VAL A 204 8.33 12.38 8.48
CA VAL A 204 7.16 13.02 9.10
C VAL A 204 7.47 14.48 9.42
N THR A 205 8.56 14.77 10.13
CA THR A 205 8.98 16.12 10.48
C THR A 205 9.12 16.99 9.23
N LYS A 206 9.79 16.50 8.18
CA LYS A 206 9.91 17.24 6.92
C LYS A 206 8.54 17.56 6.30
N THR A 207 7.63 16.58 6.28
CA THR A 207 6.30 16.76 5.68
C THR A 207 5.46 17.78 6.44
N PHE A 208 5.46 17.72 7.77
CA PHE A 208 4.71 18.67 8.61
C PHE A 208 5.33 20.07 8.61
N SER A 209 6.66 20.19 8.53
CA SER A 209 7.33 21.48 8.35
C SER A 209 6.97 22.12 7.01
N THR A 210 7.03 21.38 5.90
CA THR A 210 6.61 21.88 4.58
C THR A 210 5.13 22.26 4.54
N LEU A 211 4.27 21.51 5.23
CA LEU A 211 2.86 21.88 5.38
C LEU A 211 2.70 23.19 6.16
N GLY A 212 3.45 23.37 7.26
CA GLY A 212 3.49 24.59 8.05
C GLY A 212 3.97 25.80 7.25
N GLU A 213 5.08 25.67 6.52
CA GLU A 213 5.62 26.69 5.61
C GLU A 213 4.63 27.07 4.52
N ARG A 214 3.98 26.07 3.90
CA ARG A 214 2.95 26.33 2.88
C ARG A 214 1.78 27.12 3.45
N ASN A 215 1.30 26.74 4.64
CA ASN A 215 0.21 27.44 5.30
C ASN A 215 0.61 28.87 5.71
N ARG A 216 1.86 29.06 6.15
CA ARG A 216 2.44 30.38 6.42
C ARG A 216 2.47 31.24 5.16
N ASN A 217 2.99 30.72 4.05
CA ASN A 217 3.06 31.45 2.78
C ASN A 217 1.66 31.81 2.23
N LEU A 218 0.69 30.90 2.33
CA LEU A 218 -0.70 31.18 1.96
C LEU A 218 -1.33 32.26 2.85
N ARG A 219 -0.97 32.30 4.14
CA ARG A 219 -1.41 33.33 5.07
C ARG A 219 -0.79 34.69 4.75
N GLU A 220 0.54 34.74 4.59
CA GLU A 220 1.29 35.96 4.28
C GLU A 220 0.89 36.55 2.91
N SER A 221 0.50 35.72 1.95
CA SER A 221 -0.04 36.16 0.65
C SER A 221 -1.51 36.59 0.68
N GLY A 222 -2.18 36.53 1.84
CA GLY A 222 -3.60 36.90 1.99
C GLY A 222 -4.61 35.95 1.31
N ILE A 223 -4.12 34.81 0.79
CA ILE A 223 -4.94 33.80 0.12
C ILE A 223 -5.65 32.89 1.13
N LEU A 224 -5.03 32.66 2.29
CA LEU A 224 -5.63 31.87 3.37
C LEU A 224 -6.79 32.65 4.00
N LYS A 225 -7.98 32.09 3.88
CA LYS A 225 -9.22 32.65 4.42
C LYS A 225 -9.86 31.63 5.36
N MET A 226 -10.55 32.13 6.37
CA MET A 226 -11.36 31.34 7.27
C MET A 226 -12.78 31.28 6.73
N ALA A 227 -13.34 30.07 6.67
CA ALA A 227 -14.75 29.87 6.39
C ALA A 227 -15.59 30.40 7.57
N ALA A 228 -16.55 31.28 7.29
CA ALA A 228 -17.47 31.79 8.30
C ALA A 228 -18.30 30.64 8.90
N GLY A 229 -18.40 30.62 10.23
CA GLY A 229 -19.19 29.64 10.98
C GLY A 229 -18.47 28.34 11.37
N THR A 230 -17.48 27.88 10.60
CA THR A 230 -16.74 26.63 10.91
C THR A 230 -15.31 26.86 11.39
N GLY A 231 -14.74 28.05 11.15
CA GLY A 231 -13.37 28.37 11.55
C GLY A 231 -12.29 27.63 10.74
N ILE A 232 -12.67 26.86 9.72
CA ILE A 232 -11.75 26.10 8.87
C ILE A 232 -10.96 27.05 7.98
N LEU A 233 -9.64 26.90 7.99
CA LEU A 233 -8.74 27.67 7.13
C LEU A 233 -8.61 27.00 5.76
N SER A 234 -8.94 27.74 4.70
CA SER A 234 -8.77 27.27 3.32
C SER A 234 -8.56 28.44 2.37
N SER A 235 -8.37 28.20 1.07
CA SER A 235 -8.38 29.27 0.06
C SER A 235 -9.80 29.78 -0.24
N VAL A 236 -10.83 29.10 0.25
CA VAL A 236 -12.26 29.39 0.05
C VAL A 236 -12.85 29.80 1.41
N GLY A 237 -12.87 31.09 1.68
CA GLY A 237 -13.40 31.66 2.92
C GLY A 237 -13.75 33.13 2.73
N SER A 238 -14.53 33.68 3.65
CA SER A 238 -14.98 35.08 3.60
C SER A 238 -14.15 35.99 4.50
N VAL A 239 -13.45 35.44 5.49
CA VAL A 239 -12.65 36.21 6.46
C VAL A 239 -11.17 35.99 6.20
N THR A 240 -10.39 37.03 5.96
CA THR A 240 -8.94 36.92 5.85
C THR A 240 -8.34 36.52 7.20
N THR A 241 -7.41 35.57 7.21
CA THR A 241 -6.74 35.21 8.47
C THR A 241 -5.77 36.30 8.88
N ALA A 242 -5.87 36.77 10.13
CA ALA A 242 -4.97 37.77 10.68
C ALA A 242 -3.50 37.30 10.65
N ALA A 243 -2.59 38.24 10.41
CA ALA A 243 -1.16 37.99 10.53
C ALA A 243 -0.81 37.65 11.98
N HIS A 244 0.05 36.65 12.19
CA HIS A 244 0.56 36.37 13.53
C HIS A 244 1.67 37.36 13.84
N ASN A 245 1.36 38.37 14.64
CA ASN A 245 2.35 39.27 15.21
C ASN A 245 2.78 38.64 16.54
N PHE A 246 4.09 38.47 16.76
CA PHE A 246 4.65 37.85 17.97
C PHE A 246 4.19 38.54 19.27
N HIS A 247 3.77 39.80 19.19
CA HIS A 247 3.31 40.60 20.31
C HIS A 247 1.79 40.67 20.48
N GLY A 248 0.99 40.07 19.60
CA GLY A 248 -0.42 40.46 19.49
C GLY A 248 -0.55 41.92 19.05
N ASN A 249 -1.67 42.30 18.44
CA ASN A 249 -1.94 43.72 18.30
C ASN A 249 -2.57 44.18 19.62
N ASP A 250 -1.97 45.19 20.25
CA ASP A 250 -2.69 46.08 21.17
C ASP A 250 -3.88 46.74 20.44
#